data_AF-A0AA40NDY3-F1
#
_entry.id   AF-A0AA40NDY3-F1
#
_cell.length_a   1.000
_cell.length_b   1.000
_cell.length_c   1.000
_cell.angle_alpha   90.00
_cell.angle_beta   90.00
_cell.angle_gamma   90.00
#
_symmetry.space_group_name_H-M   'P 1'
#
loop_
_entity.id
_entity.type
_entity.pdbx_description
1 polymer ?
#
loop_
_entity_poly.entity_id
_entity_poly.type
_entity_poly.pdbx_seq_one_letter_code
_entity_poly.pdbx_strand_id
1 'polypeptide(L)'
;TYTLRVTDLAGNHTDSDNFVLKVDTRIPTTTVSITAQTTTDTTPILSGLVSAELTNGEYLVINVNGKTYTSESGGAVVVDPDNNTWYLQIPDSDALSVKNYDVTAQVKSSAGNGN
;
A
#
# COMPACT_ATOMS: atom_id res chain seq x y z
N THR A 1 19.94 -14.87 12.91
CA THR A 1 21.18 -14.37 12.27
C THR A 1 21.61 -15.39 11.25
N TYR A 2 22.14 -14.93 10.13
CA TYR A 2 22.66 -15.79 9.06
C TYR A 2 24.14 -15.50 8.89
N THR A 3 24.91 -16.56 8.63
CA THR A 3 26.33 -16.52 8.31
C THR A 3 26.55 -17.41 7.09
N LEU A 4 27.30 -16.92 6.10
CA LEU A 4 27.71 -17.69 4.94
C LEU A 4 29.08 -18.29 5.21
N ARG A 5 29.30 -19.57 4.88
CA ARG A 5 30.58 -20.25 5.00
C ARG A 5 31.12 -20.61 3.62
N VAL A 6 32.39 -20.27 3.38
CA VAL A 6 33.15 -20.77 2.23
C VAL A 6 34.19 -21.75 2.73
N THR A 7 34.23 -22.95 2.15
CA THR A 7 35.23 -23.98 2.43
C THR A 7 36.02 -24.27 1.17
N ASP A 8 37.35 -24.26 1.24
CA ASP A 8 38.22 -24.65 0.12
C ASP A 8 38.38 -26.18 0.01
N LEU A 9 39.04 -26.64 -1.05
CA LEU A 9 39.25 -28.06 -1.31
C LEU A 9 40.10 -28.75 -0.23
N ALA A 10 40.97 -28.01 0.46
CA ALA A 10 41.79 -28.51 1.55
C ALA A 10 41.03 -28.55 2.90
N GLY A 11 39.81 -28.03 2.94
CA GLY A 11 38.96 -28.00 4.12
C GLY A 11 39.10 -26.73 4.98
N ASN A 12 39.91 -25.75 4.57
CA ASN A 12 39.96 -24.47 5.27
C ASN A 12 38.66 -23.71 5.00
N HIS A 13 38.15 -23.00 6.00
CA HIS A 13 36.95 -22.20 5.81
C HIS A 13 37.07 -20.81 6.41
N THR A 14 36.24 -19.92 5.90
CA THR A 14 35.99 -18.59 6.46
C THR A 14 34.49 -18.36 6.49
N ASP A 15 34.02 -17.75 7.57
CA ASP A 15 32.64 -17.34 7.75
C ASP A 15 32.49 -15.85 7.45
N SER A 16 31.35 -15.45 6.89
CA SER A 16 30.98 -14.05 6.79
C SER A 16 30.72 -13.45 8.17
N ASP A 17 30.70 -12.13 8.25
CA ASP A 17 30.14 -11.44 9.41
C ASP A 17 28.66 -11.81 9.64
N ASN A 18 28.18 -11.58 10.86
CA ASN A 18 26.79 -11.79 11.23
C ASN A 18 25.86 -10.84 10.46
N PHE A 19 24.87 -11.41 9.78
CA PHE A 19 23.77 -10.65 9.19
C PHE A 19 22.44 -10.96 9.90
N VAL A 20 21.60 -9.93 10.10
CA VAL A 20 20.24 -10.08 10.63
C VAL A 20 19.24 -9.81 9.53
N LEU A 21 18.48 -10.84 9.14
CA LEU A 21 17.30 -10.69 8.30
C LEU A 21 16.08 -10.43 9.19
N LYS A 22 15.37 -9.33 8.95
CA LYS A 22 14.05 -9.08 9.54
C LYS A 22 12.99 -9.35 8.47
N VAL A 23 12.08 -10.27 8.75
CA VAL A 23 10.94 -10.57 7.87
C VAL A 23 9.68 -10.17 8.62
N ASP A 24 8.86 -9.34 7.97
CA ASP A 24 7.53 -8.99 8.46
C ASP A 24 6.48 -9.66 7.56
N THR A 25 5.73 -10.60 8.13
CA THR A 25 4.66 -11.33 7.44
C THR A 25 3.27 -10.91 7.91
N ARG A 26 3.15 -9.80 8.65
CA ARG A 26 1.86 -9.34 9.18
C ARG A 26 1.00 -8.81 8.04
N ILE A 27 -0.23 -9.30 7.98
CA ILE A 27 -1.29 -8.86 7.08
C ILE A 27 -2.23 -7.93 7.87
N PRO A 28 -2.57 -6.74 7.35
CA PRO A 28 -3.53 -5.85 7.98
C PRO A 28 -4.91 -6.51 8.16
N THR A 29 -5.53 -6.36 9.32
CA THR A 29 -6.93 -6.75 9.53
C THR A 29 -7.90 -5.63 9.18
N THR A 30 -7.42 -4.39 9.15
CA THR A 30 -8.20 -3.21 8.76
C THR A 30 -8.56 -3.29 7.29
N THR A 31 -9.84 -3.18 6.95
CA THR A 31 -10.32 -3.20 5.57
C THR A 31 -10.70 -1.81 5.10
N VAL A 32 -10.80 -1.65 3.78
CA VAL A 32 -11.19 -0.40 3.13
C VAL A 32 -12.34 -0.66 2.17
N SER A 33 -13.31 0.25 2.14
CA SER A 33 -14.43 0.23 1.19
C SER A 33 -14.38 1.47 0.29
N ILE A 34 -15.04 1.38 -0.86
CA ILE A 34 -15.20 2.46 -1.83
C ILE A 34 -16.68 2.79 -1.96
N THR A 35 -17.03 4.07 -1.90
CA THR A 35 -18.37 4.55 -2.24
C THR A 35 -18.50 4.61 -3.76
N ALA A 36 -19.43 3.82 -4.31
CA ALA A 36 -19.68 3.83 -5.75
C ALA A 36 -20.26 5.18 -6.20
N GLN A 37 -19.84 5.66 -7.37
CA GLN A 37 -20.33 6.91 -7.93
C GLN A 37 -20.39 6.86 -9.46
N THR A 38 -21.26 7.71 -10.01
CA THR A 38 -21.36 7.99 -11.44
C THR A 38 -21.26 9.50 -11.61
N THR A 39 -20.36 9.94 -12.49
CA THR A 39 -20.12 11.36 -12.73
C THR A 39 -19.56 11.56 -14.14
N THR A 40 -19.76 12.75 -14.70
CA THR A 40 -19.10 13.19 -15.95
C THR A 40 -17.83 13.98 -15.67
N ASP A 41 -17.50 14.22 -14.40
CA ASP A 41 -16.24 14.83 -14.00
C ASP A 41 -15.08 13.90 -14.34
N THR A 42 -14.10 14.42 -15.09
CA THR A 42 -12.90 13.67 -15.50
C THR A 42 -11.87 13.58 -14.37
N THR A 43 -12.02 14.40 -13.33
CA THR A 43 -11.18 14.42 -12.14
C THR A 43 -12.08 14.29 -10.90
N PRO A 44 -12.71 13.13 -10.68
CA PRO A 44 -13.65 13.00 -9.56
C PRO A 44 -12.92 12.85 -8.22
N ILE A 45 -13.61 13.18 -7.14
CA ILE A 45 -13.23 12.76 -5.78
C ILE A 45 -13.78 11.35 -5.55
N LEU A 46 -12.90 10.38 -5.35
CA LEU A 46 -13.24 9.07 -4.83
C LEU A 46 -13.19 9.10 -3.30
N SER A 47 -14.07 8.35 -2.65
CA SER A 47 -14.12 8.30 -1.19
C SER A 47 -14.62 6.94 -0.70
N GLY A 48 -14.46 6.70 0.60
CA GLY A 48 -14.99 5.52 1.26
C GLY A 48 -14.63 5.48 2.73
N LEU A 49 -14.77 4.29 3.33
CA LEU A 49 -14.52 4.06 4.75
C LEU A 49 -13.31 3.15 4.96
N VAL A 50 -12.57 3.38 6.03
CA VAL A 50 -11.67 2.40 6.65
C VAL A 50 -12.37 1.76 7.84
N SER A 51 -12.19 0.45 8.06
CA SER A 51 -12.93 -0.25 9.12
C SER A 51 -12.44 0.09 10.54
N ALA A 52 -11.23 0.64 10.65
CA ALA A 52 -10.57 1.03 11.88
C ALA A 52 -9.41 1.99 11.57
N GLU A 53 -8.81 2.58 12.61
CA GLU A 53 -7.59 3.37 12.51
C GLU A 53 -6.44 2.55 11.91
N LEU A 54 -5.65 3.17 11.03
CA LEU A 54 -4.43 2.56 10.46
C LEU A 54 -3.31 2.62 11.50
N THR A 55 -2.69 1.49 11.80
CA THR A 55 -1.66 1.39 12.86
C THR A 55 -0.37 0.78 12.32
N ASN A 56 0.73 0.85 13.09
CA ASN A 56 2.00 0.18 12.74
C ASN A 56 2.57 0.53 11.35
N GLY A 57 2.30 1.74 10.87
CA GLY A 57 2.71 2.22 9.55
C GLY A 57 1.88 1.62 8.40
N GLU A 58 0.65 1.18 8.68
CA GLU A 58 -0.32 0.83 7.65
C GLU A 58 -0.67 2.03 6.77
N TYR A 59 -1.01 1.76 5.51
CA TYR A 59 -1.38 2.77 4.53
C TYR A 59 -2.39 2.23 3.51
N LEU A 60 -3.13 3.14 2.88
CA LEU A 60 -4.07 2.81 1.81
C LEU A 60 -3.40 2.77 0.45
N VAL A 61 -3.79 1.80 -0.36
CA VAL A 61 -3.46 1.71 -1.77
C VAL A 61 -4.75 1.65 -2.58
N ILE A 62 -4.94 2.62 -3.47
CA ILE A 62 -6.10 2.72 -4.35
C ILE A 62 -5.63 2.56 -5.79
N ASN A 63 -6.24 1.64 -6.54
CA ASN A 63 -5.96 1.44 -7.96
C ASN A 63 -7.14 1.94 -8.79
N VAL A 64 -6.89 2.90 -9.67
CA VAL A 64 -7.89 3.46 -10.60
C VAL A 64 -7.32 3.38 -12.01
N ASN A 65 -8.01 2.69 -12.92
CA ASN A 65 -7.57 2.55 -14.32
C ASN A 65 -6.11 2.05 -14.47
N GLY A 66 -5.68 1.14 -13.58
CA GLY A 66 -4.31 0.61 -13.56
C GLY A 66 -3.25 1.55 -12.94
N LYS A 67 -3.62 2.78 -12.53
CA LYS A 67 -2.73 3.68 -11.78
C LYS A 67 -2.93 3.50 -10.27
N THR A 68 -1.82 3.47 -9.54
CA THR A 68 -1.79 3.33 -8.08
C THR A 68 -1.66 4.68 -7.39
N TYR A 69 -2.47 4.90 -6.36
CA TYR A 69 -2.40 6.04 -5.44
C TYR A 69 -2.25 5.52 -4.02
N THR A 70 -1.53 6.25 -3.18
CA THR A 70 -1.20 5.82 -1.81
C THR A 70 -1.44 6.94 -0.80
N SER A 71 -1.67 6.57 0.46
CA SER A 71 -1.69 7.51 1.60
C SER A 71 -0.32 7.68 2.26
N GLU A 72 0.72 7.02 1.75
CA GLU A 72 2.10 7.29 2.16
C GLU A 72 2.52 8.72 1.84
N SER A 73 3.60 9.18 2.47
CA SER A 73 4.10 10.55 2.30
C SER A 73 4.33 10.88 0.81
N GLY A 74 3.74 12.00 0.36
CA GLY A 74 3.79 12.44 -1.04
C GLY A 74 2.73 11.78 -1.94
N GLY A 75 1.90 10.88 -1.41
CA GLY A 75 0.76 10.31 -2.10
C GLY A 75 -0.46 11.23 -2.14
N ALA A 76 -1.41 10.90 -3.01
CA ALA A 76 -2.63 11.70 -3.24
C ALA A 76 -3.85 11.25 -2.41
N VAL A 77 -3.76 10.10 -1.73
CA VAL A 77 -4.85 9.60 -0.88
C VAL A 77 -4.71 10.24 0.48
N VAL A 78 -5.80 10.83 0.97
CA VAL A 78 -5.86 11.42 2.30
C VAL A 78 -6.77 10.57 3.17
N VAL A 79 -6.29 10.24 4.37
CA VAL A 79 -7.04 9.51 5.38
C VAL A 79 -7.45 10.49 6.47
N ASP A 80 -8.72 10.45 6.84
CA ASP A 80 -9.27 11.12 8.00
C ASP A 80 -9.49 10.06 9.11
N PRO A 81 -8.55 9.94 10.06
CA PRO A 81 -8.61 8.93 11.11
C PRO A 81 -9.72 9.21 12.12
N ASP A 82 -10.13 10.47 12.32
CA ASP A 82 -11.16 10.84 13.29
C ASP A 82 -12.55 10.35 12.86
N ASN A 83 -12.78 10.31 11.54
CA ASN A 83 -14.05 9.88 10.96
C ASN A 83 -13.98 8.50 10.28
N ASN A 84 -12.82 7.84 10.28
CA ASN A 84 -12.58 6.60 9.53
C ASN A 84 -12.98 6.71 8.05
N THR A 85 -12.69 7.86 7.43
CA THR A 85 -12.94 8.10 6.01
C THR A 85 -11.63 8.30 5.25
N TRP A 86 -11.69 8.17 3.94
CA TRP A 86 -10.60 8.54 3.05
C TRP A 86 -11.14 9.22 1.80
N TYR A 87 -10.29 10.01 1.14
CA TYR A 87 -10.59 10.54 -0.17
C TYR A 87 -9.36 10.56 -1.10
N LEU A 88 -9.63 10.52 -2.40
CA LEU A 88 -8.67 10.69 -3.48
C LEU A 88 -9.30 11.59 -4.54
N GLN A 89 -8.78 12.81 -4.67
CA GLN A 89 -9.03 13.63 -5.86
C GLN A 89 -8.17 13.09 -6.99
N ILE A 90 -8.77 12.63 -8.09
CA ILE A 90 -7.97 12.26 -9.27
C ILE A 90 -7.21 13.51 -9.75
N PRO A 91 -5.87 13.48 -9.81
CA PRO A 91 -5.09 14.63 -10.24
C PRO A 91 -5.38 15.01 -11.70
N ASP A 92 -5.24 16.30 -12.03
CA ASP A 92 -5.45 16.80 -13.40
C ASP A 92 -4.58 16.08 -14.44
N SER A 93 -3.35 15.69 -14.06
CA SER A 93 -2.43 14.93 -14.91
C SER A 93 -2.93 13.51 -15.23
N ASP A 94 -3.93 13.02 -14.49
CA ASP A 94 -4.50 11.68 -14.58
C ASP A 94 -5.98 11.70 -14.94
N ALA A 95 -6.47 12.83 -15.50
CA ALA A 95 -7.86 13.00 -15.89
C ALA A 95 -8.38 11.80 -16.71
N LEU A 96 -9.51 11.26 -16.28
CA LEU A 96 -10.15 10.08 -16.82
C LEU A 96 -11.08 10.44 -17.98
N SER A 97 -11.25 9.56 -18.95
CA SER A 97 -12.34 9.67 -19.92
C SER A 97 -13.67 9.21 -19.32
N VAL A 98 -14.80 9.70 -19.85
CA VAL A 98 -16.13 9.32 -19.37
C VAL A 98 -16.46 7.88 -19.80
N LYS A 99 -16.26 6.92 -18.89
CA LYS A 99 -16.56 5.49 -19.04
C LYS A 99 -16.54 4.81 -17.66
N ASN A 100 -16.78 3.50 -17.64
CA ASN A 100 -16.66 2.69 -16.42
C ASN A 100 -15.19 2.37 -16.11
N TYR A 101 -14.86 2.38 -14.81
CA TYR A 101 -13.56 1.98 -14.29
C TYR A 101 -13.74 1.03 -13.12
N ASP A 102 -12.95 -0.04 -13.12
CA ASP A 102 -12.76 -0.84 -11.92
C ASP A 102 -11.82 -0.09 -10.98
N VAL A 103 -12.27 0.10 -9.74
CA VAL A 103 -11.49 0.71 -8.67
C VAL A 103 -11.33 -0.31 -7.56
N THR A 104 -10.09 -0.54 -7.13
CA THR A 104 -9.81 -1.39 -5.96
C THR A 104 -9.11 -0.58 -4.89
N ALA A 105 -9.31 -1.00 -3.65
CA ALA A 105 -8.71 -0.40 -2.48
C ALA A 105 -8.22 -1.52 -1.57
N GLN A 106 -7.04 -1.34 -0.98
CA GLN A 106 -6.43 -2.30 -0.06
C GLN A 106 -5.68 -1.54 1.05
N VAL A 107 -5.65 -2.12 2.25
CA VAL A 107 -4.74 -1.66 3.32
C VAL A 107 -3.46 -2.49 3.24
N LYS A 108 -2.31 -1.82 3.29
CA LYS A 108 -0.99 -2.48 3.35
C LYS A 108 -0.27 -2.17 4.65
N SER A 109 0.49 -3.14 5.17
CA SER A 109 1.40 -2.94 6.30
C SER A 109 2.63 -2.14 5.87
N SER A 110 3.43 -1.66 6.81
CA SER A 110 4.69 -0.94 6.52
C SER A 110 5.72 -1.77 5.74
N ALA A 111 5.60 -3.11 5.74
CA ALA A 111 6.41 -4.00 4.91
C ALA A 111 5.81 -4.26 3.52
N GLY A 112 4.61 -3.74 3.24
CA GLY A 112 3.92 -3.85 1.96
C GLY A 112 2.99 -5.05 1.83
N ASN A 113 2.75 -5.81 2.90
CA ASN A 113 1.80 -6.93 2.87
C ASN A 113 0.37 -6.39 2.90
N GLY A 114 -0.48 -6.81 1.96
CA GLY A 114 -1.86 -6.32 1.82
C GLY A 114 -2.91 -7.38 2.15
N ASN A 115 -4.14 -6.92 2.41
CA ASN A 115 -5.29 -7.78 2.72
C ASN A 115 -6.30 -7.97 1.59
#